data_AF-A0A2M7AKL6-F1
#
_entry.id   AF-A0A2M7AKL6-F1
#
_cell.length_a   1.000
_cell.length_b   1.000
_cell.length_c   1.000
_cell.angle_alpha   90.00
_cell.angle_beta   90.00
_cell.angle_gamma   90.00
#
_symmetry.space_group_name_H-M   'P 1'
#
loop_
_entity.id
_entity.type
_entity.pdbx_description
1 polymer ?
#
loop_
_entity_poly.entity_id
_entity_poly.type
_entity_poly.pdbx_seq_one_letter_code
_entity_poly.pdbx_strand_id
1 'polypeptide(L)'
;MNSKFPRGMKWLAERIKEAGFKPGIWLAPFIVSPSSSLYHQHPDWVLKDKRGKKVLAGINPLWRGIRYFALDCSHPGVIDYLKETFKTIVKDWGFEFLKLDFIFAAALAGEHYEKQITRAQAYRRGLKAIREVVGDETFILGCGAPLLPSLGLVDGMRISQDVDFSWRSWLKFLVGERYVMGAGNSTHNTMTRYFMHRNFFLNDPDCLLVREDNSRLTEDEIKSLTAVIGLSGGMVLSSDNLTTLSKIRANYLSLLLPPYGSSAVPIDLFEREIPRIFSLKVERDFSTWDVVGVFNWQEKEEDLEVDFSLLGLAKGKSYHLFELWQEEYQGVFKERVKLEKIPPHGNKLLVIKEAHPYPQILATTLHLSSGGVEIKESYYSKTLSQLYFKLGLNRKAKGKVIISIPEGFKVQRVYSNAYSQKTKVEEDILIIEVRFDKEAEFRVDFE
;
A
#
# COMPACT_ATOMS: atom_id res chain seq x y z
N MET A 1 -3.71 -26.45 23.46
CA MET A 1 -2.83 -25.26 23.52
C MET A 1 -1.87 -25.28 22.34
N ASN A 2 -1.59 -24.13 21.73
CA ASN A 2 -0.61 -24.02 20.64
C ASN A 2 0.80 -23.94 21.24
N SER A 3 1.66 -24.92 20.96
CA SER A 3 3.02 -24.99 21.51
C SER A 3 3.93 -23.84 21.06
N LYS A 4 3.62 -23.19 19.92
CA LYS A 4 4.35 -22.00 19.45
C LYS A 4 4.02 -20.74 20.27
N PHE A 5 2.92 -20.74 21.00
CA PHE A 5 2.46 -19.62 21.83
C PHE A 5 2.07 -20.12 23.24
N PRO A 6 3.05 -20.57 24.04
CA PRO A 6 2.78 -21.28 25.30
C PRO A 6 2.09 -20.42 26.37
N ARG A 7 2.23 -19.10 26.30
CA ARG A 7 1.60 -18.14 27.23
C ARG A 7 0.21 -17.66 26.78
N GLY A 8 -0.27 -18.14 25.63
CA GLY A 8 -1.57 -17.76 25.09
C GLY A 8 -1.61 -16.39 24.43
N MET A 9 -2.76 -16.08 23.82
CA MET A 9 -2.95 -14.90 22.97
C MET A 9 -3.14 -13.60 23.77
N LYS A 10 -3.77 -13.66 24.96
CA LYS A 10 -3.90 -12.49 25.85
C LYS A 10 -2.55 -11.91 26.25
N TRP A 11 -1.65 -12.77 26.74
CA TRP A 11 -0.29 -12.36 27.11
C TRP A 11 0.46 -11.72 25.93
N LEU A 12 0.31 -12.29 24.72
CA LEU A 12 0.95 -11.75 23.52
C LEU A 12 0.40 -10.34 23.18
N ALA A 13 -0.92 -10.16 23.21
CA ALA A 13 -1.55 -8.87 22.95
C ALA A 13 -1.13 -7.80 23.98
N GLU A 14 -1.07 -8.15 25.26
CA GLU A 14 -0.57 -7.29 26.32
C GLU A 14 0.89 -6.87 26.06
N ARG A 15 1.76 -7.82 25.65
CA ARG A 15 3.15 -7.50 25.31
C ARG A 15 3.28 -6.51 24.15
N ILE A 16 2.42 -6.62 23.14
CA ILE A 16 2.43 -5.72 21.98
C ILE A 16 2.00 -4.31 22.41
N LYS A 17 0.97 -4.20 23.26
CA LYS A 17 0.51 -2.91 23.81
C LYS A 17 1.56 -2.23 24.66
N GLU A 18 2.23 -2.98 25.54
CA GLU A 18 3.31 -2.45 26.37
C GLU A 18 4.52 -1.95 25.55
N ALA A 19 4.72 -2.48 24.34
CA ALA A 19 5.72 -1.99 23.39
C ALA A 19 5.26 -0.75 22.60
N GLY A 20 4.04 -0.22 22.85
CA GLY A 20 3.49 0.96 22.20
C GLY A 20 2.79 0.69 20.87
N PHE A 21 2.50 -0.56 20.54
CA PHE A 21 1.84 -0.96 19.29
C PHE A 21 0.41 -1.46 19.51
N LYS A 22 -0.40 -1.44 18.45
CA LYS A 22 -1.74 -2.06 18.46
C LYS A 22 -1.64 -3.54 18.07
N PRO A 23 -2.17 -4.48 18.87
CA PRO A 23 -2.12 -5.90 18.56
C PRO A 23 -3.07 -6.27 17.42
N GLY A 24 -2.52 -6.97 16.41
CA GLY A 24 -3.26 -7.52 15.28
C GLY A 24 -3.21 -9.05 15.20
N ILE A 25 -4.27 -9.68 14.69
CA ILE A 25 -4.34 -11.14 14.51
C ILE A 25 -4.98 -11.54 13.17
N TRP A 26 -4.48 -12.61 12.56
CA TRP A 26 -5.05 -13.23 11.36
C TRP A 26 -5.98 -14.38 11.73
N LEU A 27 -7.14 -14.45 11.06
CA LEU A 27 -8.19 -15.44 11.28
C LEU A 27 -8.83 -15.82 9.95
N ALA A 28 -9.24 -17.08 9.79
CA ALA A 28 -10.04 -17.53 8.64
C ALA A 28 -11.42 -18.03 9.13
N PRO A 29 -12.36 -17.12 9.39
CA PRO A 29 -13.53 -17.40 10.25
C PRO A 29 -14.58 -18.31 9.61
N PHE A 30 -14.62 -18.40 8.28
CA PHE A 30 -15.69 -19.10 7.56
C PHE A 30 -15.27 -20.45 6.97
N ILE A 31 -14.06 -20.91 7.32
CA ILE A 31 -13.57 -22.22 6.93
C ILE A 31 -13.32 -23.09 8.17
N VAL A 32 -13.43 -24.39 7.97
CA VAL A 32 -13.17 -25.37 9.03
C VAL A 32 -12.36 -26.56 8.49
N SER A 33 -11.32 -26.94 9.22
CA SER A 33 -10.49 -28.11 8.88
C SER A 33 -11.11 -29.40 9.46
N PRO A 34 -11.06 -30.54 8.74
CA PRO A 34 -11.46 -31.85 9.27
C PRO A 34 -10.68 -32.30 10.50
N SER A 35 -9.53 -31.68 10.78
CA SER A 35 -8.71 -31.98 11.94
C SER A 35 -9.04 -31.11 13.17
N SER A 36 -10.01 -30.20 13.04
CA SER A 36 -10.42 -29.29 14.11
C SER A 36 -11.50 -29.89 15.01
N SER A 37 -11.46 -29.56 16.31
CA SER A 37 -12.51 -29.97 17.26
C SER A 37 -13.89 -29.47 16.83
N LEU A 38 -13.98 -28.25 16.28
CA LEU A 38 -15.22 -27.67 15.78
C LEU A 38 -15.90 -28.56 14.74
N TYR A 39 -15.12 -29.06 13.76
CA TYR A 39 -15.64 -29.96 12.73
C TYR A 39 -16.15 -31.28 13.29
N HIS A 40 -15.46 -31.84 14.29
CA HIS A 40 -15.84 -33.11 14.90
C HIS A 40 -17.07 -32.98 15.79
N GLN A 41 -17.22 -31.85 16.50
CA GLN A 41 -18.34 -31.58 17.40
C GLN A 41 -19.60 -31.13 16.66
N HIS A 42 -19.43 -30.39 15.57
CA HIS A 42 -20.53 -29.80 14.80
C HIS A 42 -20.39 -30.09 13.29
N PRO A 43 -20.43 -31.36 12.86
CA PRO A 43 -20.31 -31.72 11.45
C PRO A 43 -21.51 -31.25 10.59
N ASP A 44 -22.63 -30.92 11.24
CA ASP A 44 -23.87 -30.36 10.68
C ASP A 44 -23.77 -28.88 10.33
N TRP A 45 -22.82 -28.14 10.91
CA TRP A 45 -22.57 -26.71 10.61
C TRP A 45 -21.86 -26.47 9.28
N VAL A 46 -21.33 -27.53 8.67
CA VAL A 46 -20.61 -27.46 7.39
C VAL A 46 -21.62 -27.38 6.25
N LEU A 47 -21.43 -26.40 5.35
CA LEU A 47 -22.25 -26.26 4.16
C LEU A 47 -22.19 -27.53 3.30
N LYS A 48 -23.35 -27.99 2.83
CA LYS A 48 -23.47 -29.19 1.98
C LYS A 48 -23.96 -28.82 0.59
N ASP A 49 -23.61 -29.59 -0.42
CA ASP A 49 -24.19 -29.46 -1.75
C ASP A 49 -25.55 -30.17 -1.84
N LYS A 50 -26.18 -30.12 -3.02
CA LYS A 50 -27.47 -30.78 -3.31
C LYS A 50 -27.46 -32.30 -3.11
N ARG A 51 -26.28 -32.92 -3.08
CA ARG A 51 -26.09 -34.36 -2.86
C ARG A 51 -25.74 -34.68 -1.39
N GLY A 52 -25.79 -33.68 -0.51
CA GLY A 52 -25.44 -33.82 0.90
C GLY A 52 -23.94 -33.88 1.18
N LYS A 53 -23.08 -33.65 0.16
CA LYS A 53 -21.63 -33.68 0.32
C LYS A 53 -21.14 -32.32 0.82
N LYS A 54 -20.18 -32.33 1.76
CA LYS A 54 -19.58 -31.11 2.32
C LYS A 54 -18.89 -30.27 1.23
N VAL A 55 -19.17 -28.97 1.21
CA VAL A 55 -18.63 -28.01 0.24
C VAL A 55 -17.18 -27.71 0.57
N LEU A 56 -16.28 -28.12 -0.33
CA LEU A 56 -14.85 -27.86 -0.22
C LEU A 56 -14.59 -26.38 -0.50
N ALA A 57 -13.99 -25.68 0.46
CA ALA A 57 -13.60 -24.28 0.30
C ALA A 57 -12.18 -24.15 -0.26
N GLY A 58 -11.32 -25.15 -0.05
CA GLY A 58 -10.03 -25.22 -0.71
C GLY A 58 -9.09 -26.26 -0.12
N ILE A 59 -7.86 -26.23 -0.62
CA ILE A 59 -6.79 -27.16 -0.27
C ILE A 59 -5.53 -26.35 -0.01
N ASN A 60 -4.88 -26.58 1.13
CA ASN A 60 -3.55 -26.06 1.44
C ASN A 60 -2.69 -27.20 2.00
N PRO A 61 -1.71 -27.71 1.23
CA PRO A 61 -0.85 -28.82 1.65
C PRO A 61 -0.03 -28.54 2.92
N LEU A 62 0.22 -27.26 3.24
CA LEU A 62 0.98 -26.84 4.43
C LEU A 62 0.11 -26.78 5.69
N TRP A 63 -1.22 -26.90 5.56
CA TRP A 63 -2.14 -26.81 6.69
C TRP A 63 -2.52 -28.18 7.22
N ARG A 64 -2.67 -28.28 8.54
CA ARG A 64 -3.15 -29.51 9.19
C ARG A 64 -4.57 -29.84 8.70
N GLY A 65 -4.74 -31.06 8.20
CA GLY A 65 -5.99 -31.54 7.60
C GLY A 65 -6.07 -31.34 6.09
N ILE A 66 -5.15 -30.56 5.48
CA ILE A 66 -4.94 -30.32 4.05
C ILE A 66 -6.11 -29.66 3.33
N ARG A 67 -7.34 -30.12 3.55
CA ARG A 67 -8.60 -29.62 3.02
C ARG A 67 -9.30 -28.79 4.08
N TYR A 68 -10.05 -27.78 3.64
CA TYR A 68 -10.94 -27.03 4.51
C TYR A 68 -12.29 -26.81 3.83
N PHE A 69 -13.35 -26.80 4.64
CA PHE A 69 -14.74 -26.77 4.21
C PHE A 69 -15.42 -25.48 4.64
N ALA A 70 -16.46 -25.05 3.94
CA ALA A 70 -17.20 -23.84 4.27
C ALA A 70 -18.14 -24.07 5.47
N LEU A 71 -18.15 -23.13 6.40
CA LEU A 71 -19.18 -23.04 7.44
C LEU A 71 -20.45 -22.40 6.87
N ASP A 72 -21.62 -22.93 7.24
CA ASP A 72 -22.90 -22.37 6.83
C ASP A 72 -23.33 -21.22 7.74
N CYS A 73 -23.07 -19.99 7.30
CA CYS A 73 -23.44 -18.78 8.03
C CYS A 73 -24.95 -18.51 8.09
N SER A 74 -25.80 -19.39 7.56
CA SER A 74 -27.24 -19.37 7.83
C SER A 74 -27.64 -20.17 9.08
N HIS A 75 -26.75 -21.04 9.58
CA HIS A 75 -27.00 -21.86 10.76
C HIS A 75 -26.81 -21.02 12.05
N PRO A 76 -27.78 -21.00 12.98
CA PRO A 76 -27.71 -20.16 14.18
C PRO A 76 -26.49 -20.49 15.06
N GLY A 77 -26.17 -21.77 15.26
CA GLY A 77 -24.99 -22.19 16.02
C GLY A 77 -23.65 -21.68 15.45
N VAL A 78 -23.54 -21.53 14.12
CA VAL A 78 -22.34 -20.94 13.50
C VAL A 78 -22.24 -19.46 13.86
N ILE A 79 -23.35 -18.74 13.83
CA ILE A 79 -23.40 -17.32 14.20
C ILE A 79 -23.02 -17.13 15.67
N ASP A 80 -23.57 -17.94 16.58
CA ASP A 80 -23.25 -17.86 18.00
C ASP A 80 -21.77 -18.17 18.27
N TYR A 81 -21.23 -19.20 17.61
CA TYR A 81 -19.80 -19.52 17.70
C TYR A 81 -18.91 -18.39 17.20
N LEU A 82 -19.24 -17.75 16.08
CA LEU A 82 -18.52 -16.59 15.57
C LEU A 82 -18.55 -15.44 16.58
N LYS A 83 -19.73 -15.12 17.12
CA LYS A 83 -19.89 -14.05 18.11
C LYS A 83 -19.03 -14.31 19.35
N GLU A 84 -19.10 -15.48 19.95
CA GLU A 84 -18.30 -15.81 21.14
C GLU A 84 -16.79 -15.83 20.85
N THR A 85 -16.38 -16.36 19.70
CA THR A 85 -14.96 -16.39 19.28
C THR A 85 -14.40 -14.98 19.16
N PHE A 86 -15.11 -14.11 18.43
CA PHE A 86 -14.64 -12.75 18.20
C PHE A 86 -14.74 -11.85 19.42
N LYS A 87 -15.75 -12.07 20.29
CA LYS A 87 -15.84 -11.43 21.60
C LYS A 87 -14.61 -11.77 22.44
N THR A 88 -14.22 -13.04 22.51
CA THR A 88 -13.02 -13.49 23.23
C THR A 88 -11.77 -12.78 22.71
N ILE A 89 -11.61 -12.71 21.38
CA ILE A 89 -10.42 -12.12 20.75
C ILE A 89 -10.26 -10.63 21.08
N VAL A 90 -11.34 -9.85 21.04
CA VAL A 90 -11.24 -8.39 21.23
C VAL A 90 -11.44 -7.97 22.69
N LYS A 91 -12.31 -8.64 23.45
CA LYS A 91 -12.62 -8.26 24.84
C LYS A 91 -11.69 -8.95 25.83
N ASP A 92 -11.47 -10.25 25.67
CA ASP A 92 -10.70 -11.01 26.66
C ASP A 92 -9.19 -10.97 26.37
N TRP A 93 -8.81 -11.06 25.09
CA TRP A 93 -7.40 -10.99 24.68
C TRP A 93 -6.95 -9.58 24.33
N GLY A 94 -7.85 -8.70 23.87
CA GLY A 94 -7.54 -7.29 23.64
C GLY A 94 -6.96 -6.96 22.26
N PHE A 95 -7.20 -7.77 21.22
CA PHE A 95 -6.80 -7.44 19.85
C PHE A 95 -7.63 -6.29 19.25
N GLU A 96 -6.97 -5.41 18.49
CA GLU A 96 -7.57 -4.18 17.93
C GLU A 96 -7.55 -4.16 16.39
N PHE A 97 -6.81 -5.07 15.75
CA PHE A 97 -6.74 -5.23 14.31
C PHE A 97 -6.98 -6.69 13.93
N LEU A 98 -7.94 -6.96 13.03
CA LEU A 98 -8.35 -8.29 12.62
C LEU A 98 -8.17 -8.45 11.11
N LYS A 99 -7.23 -9.30 10.68
CA LYS A 99 -7.15 -9.74 9.27
C LYS A 99 -8.03 -10.97 9.09
N LEU A 100 -9.14 -10.83 8.39
CA LEU A 100 -10.12 -11.89 8.15
C LEU A 100 -9.97 -12.45 6.75
N ASP A 101 -9.47 -13.66 6.64
CA ASP A 101 -9.08 -14.28 5.39
C ASP A 101 -9.99 -15.43 4.97
N PHE A 102 -9.93 -15.83 3.69
CA PHE A 102 -10.77 -16.87 3.10
C PHE A 102 -12.27 -16.62 3.31
N ILE A 103 -12.69 -15.36 3.46
CA ILE A 103 -14.07 -15.04 3.83
C ILE A 103 -15.06 -15.32 2.68
N PHE A 104 -14.58 -15.51 1.44
CA PHE A 104 -15.39 -16.02 0.33
C PHE A 104 -16.07 -17.36 0.65
N ALA A 105 -15.55 -18.16 1.60
CA ALA A 105 -16.09 -19.45 1.94
C ALA A 105 -17.56 -19.39 2.36
N ALA A 106 -17.99 -18.34 3.09
CA ALA A 106 -19.38 -18.14 3.48
C ALA A 106 -20.31 -17.81 2.30
N ALA A 107 -19.74 -17.45 1.14
CA ALA A 107 -20.45 -17.16 -0.08
C ALA A 107 -20.39 -18.33 -1.10
N LEU A 108 -19.89 -19.51 -0.74
CA LEU A 108 -19.88 -20.66 -1.65
C LEU A 108 -21.29 -21.20 -1.91
N ALA A 109 -21.48 -21.85 -3.06
CA ALA A 109 -22.77 -22.44 -3.41
C ALA A 109 -23.00 -23.72 -2.61
N GLY A 110 -24.21 -23.85 -2.04
CA GLY A 110 -24.63 -25.03 -1.30
C GLY A 110 -26.08 -24.93 -0.82
N GLU A 111 -26.53 -26.01 -0.21
CA GLU A 111 -27.78 -26.14 0.54
C GLU A 111 -27.57 -25.59 1.94
N HIS A 112 -28.03 -24.36 2.14
CA HIS A 112 -28.04 -23.68 3.42
C HIS A 112 -29.07 -24.29 4.39
N TYR A 113 -28.83 -24.10 5.70
CA TYR A 113 -29.75 -24.39 6.79
C TYR A 113 -31.04 -23.59 6.60
N GLU A 114 -30.94 -22.29 6.36
CA GLU A 114 -32.08 -21.46 5.97
C GLU A 114 -32.32 -21.57 4.46
N LYS A 115 -33.44 -22.19 4.05
CA LYS A 115 -33.68 -22.57 2.65
C LYS A 115 -33.83 -21.42 1.66
N GLN A 116 -34.22 -20.23 2.12
CA GLN A 116 -34.47 -19.07 1.25
C GLN A 116 -33.30 -18.08 1.24
N ILE A 117 -32.23 -18.35 1.98
CA ILE A 117 -31.08 -17.44 2.03
C ILE A 117 -30.25 -17.53 0.76
N THR A 118 -29.89 -16.38 0.22
CA THR A 118 -28.90 -16.30 -0.86
C THR A 118 -27.48 -16.41 -0.29
N ARG A 119 -26.53 -16.81 -1.13
CA ARG A 119 -25.09 -16.85 -0.78
C ARG A 119 -24.56 -15.49 -0.30
N ALA A 120 -25.05 -14.40 -0.89
CA ALA A 120 -24.67 -13.05 -0.48
C ALA A 120 -25.25 -12.68 0.90
N GLN A 121 -26.48 -13.09 1.20
CA GLN A 121 -27.10 -12.91 2.52
C GLN A 121 -26.39 -13.75 3.58
N ALA A 122 -26.03 -15.01 3.28
CA ALA A 122 -25.28 -15.87 4.20
C ALA A 122 -23.91 -15.26 4.54
N TYR A 123 -23.15 -14.84 3.52
CA TYR A 123 -21.88 -14.12 3.69
C TYR A 123 -22.03 -12.87 4.57
N ARG A 124 -22.99 -11.99 4.23
CA ARG A 124 -23.22 -10.76 4.99
C ARG A 124 -23.67 -11.05 6.42
N ARG A 125 -24.46 -12.09 6.66
CA ARG A 125 -24.89 -12.49 8.01
C ARG A 125 -23.70 -12.86 8.89
N GLY A 126 -22.79 -13.70 8.38
CA GLY A 126 -21.57 -14.08 9.11
C GLY A 126 -20.68 -12.87 9.41
N LEU A 127 -20.40 -12.05 8.39
CA LEU A 127 -19.52 -10.89 8.56
C LEU A 127 -20.14 -9.79 9.44
N LYS A 128 -21.45 -9.57 9.34
CA LYS A 128 -22.19 -8.65 10.22
C LYS A 128 -22.17 -9.12 11.66
N ALA A 129 -22.35 -10.41 11.92
CA ALA A 129 -22.26 -10.96 13.27
C ALA A 129 -20.89 -10.71 13.90
N ILE A 130 -19.81 -10.83 13.12
CA ILE A 130 -18.46 -10.45 13.57
C ILE A 130 -18.40 -8.95 13.87
N ARG A 131 -18.77 -8.10 12.91
CA ARG A 131 -18.69 -6.63 13.05
C ARG A 131 -19.45 -6.12 14.28
N GLU A 132 -20.68 -6.59 14.49
CA GLU A 132 -21.54 -6.22 15.62
C GLU A 132 -20.89 -6.51 16.97
N VAL A 133 -20.14 -7.61 17.09
CA VAL A 133 -19.49 -8.00 18.35
C VAL A 133 -18.19 -7.23 18.57
N VAL A 134 -17.40 -7.04 17.52
CA VAL A 134 -16.07 -6.42 17.65
C VAL A 134 -16.14 -4.90 17.74
N GLY A 135 -17.24 -4.29 17.31
CA GLY A 135 -17.51 -2.84 17.41
C GLY A 135 -16.63 -1.99 16.49
N ASP A 136 -17.01 -0.73 16.27
CA ASP A 136 -16.41 0.12 15.23
C ASP A 136 -14.96 0.54 15.51
N GLU A 137 -14.51 0.46 16.77
CA GLU A 137 -13.12 0.76 17.17
C GLU A 137 -12.12 -0.33 16.73
N THR A 138 -12.59 -1.54 16.44
CA THR A 138 -11.73 -2.64 15.99
C THR A 138 -11.58 -2.60 14.47
N PHE A 139 -10.35 -2.45 13.96
CA PHE A 139 -10.11 -2.44 12.53
C PHE A 139 -10.24 -3.84 11.92
N ILE A 140 -11.11 -4.02 10.93
CA ILE A 140 -11.26 -5.25 10.14
C ILE A 140 -10.64 -5.05 8.76
N LEU A 141 -9.61 -5.86 8.47
CA LEU A 141 -9.06 -6.05 7.13
C LEU A 141 -9.63 -7.33 6.52
N GLY A 142 -10.52 -7.20 5.53
CA GLY A 142 -11.01 -8.34 4.76
C GLY A 142 -9.99 -8.87 3.75
N CYS A 143 -9.91 -10.18 3.56
CA CYS A 143 -8.99 -10.86 2.67
C CYS A 143 -9.62 -12.13 2.08
N GLY A 144 -9.32 -12.43 0.81
CA GLY A 144 -9.98 -13.53 0.09
C GLY A 144 -11.50 -13.37 0.10
N ALA A 145 -12.00 -12.21 -0.34
CA ALA A 145 -13.37 -11.77 -0.07
C ALA A 145 -14.18 -11.43 -1.33
N PRO A 146 -15.50 -11.67 -1.35
CA PRO A 146 -16.42 -10.98 -2.24
C PRO A 146 -16.44 -9.48 -1.93
N LEU A 147 -16.00 -8.65 -2.87
CA LEU A 147 -15.77 -7.21 -2.63
C LEU A 147 -17.06 -6.46 -2.26
N LEU A 148 -18.07 -6.41 -3.15
CA LEU A 148 -19.30 -5.64 -2.92
C LEU A 148 -20.09 -6.12 -1.69
N PRO A 149 -20.27 -7.43 -1.43
CA PRO A 149 -20.94 -7.87 -0.22
C PRO A 149 -20.23 -7.49 1.09
N SER A 150 -18.95 -7.09 1.05
CA SER A 150 -18.18 -6.67 2.23
C SER A 150 -18.40 -5.20 2.62
N LEU A 151 -18.99 -4.40 1.73
CA LEU A 151 -19.17 -2.96 1.96
C LEU A 151 -19.98 -2.68 3.24
N GLY A 152 -19.48 -1.72 4.01
CA GLY A 152 -20.03 -1.31 5.31
C GLY A 152 -19.76 -2.28 6.46
N LEU A 153 -18.99 -3.36 6.25
CA LEU A 153 -18.70 -4.37 7.27
C LEU A 153 -17.19 -4.53 7.55
N VAL A 154 -16.32 -3.95 6.73
CA VAL A 154 -14.86 -3.98 6.85
C VAL A 154 -14.31 -2.57 6.69
N ASP A 155 -13.16 -2.30 7.31
CA ASP A 155 -12.48 -1.01 7.27
C ASP A 155 -11.44 -0.96 6.14
N GLY A 156 -10.73 -2.07 5.96
CA GLY A 156 -9.79 -2.30 4.86
C GLY A 156 -10.10 -3.58 4.09
N MET A 157 -9.61 -3.67 2.86
CA MET A 157 -9.80 -4.85 2.01
C MET A 157 -8.55 -5.12 1.17
N ARG A 158 -8.04 -6.35 1.24
CA ARG A 158 -7.07 -6.88 0.28
C ARG A 158 -7.70 -6.88 -1.10
N ILE A 159 -7.20 -6.01 -1.98
CA ILE A 159 -7.69 -5.86 -3.35
C ILE A 159 -6.81 -6.60 -4.37
N SER A 160 -5.76 -7.28 -3.92
CA SER A 160 -4.79 -7.95 -4.76
C SER A 160 -4.65 -9.43 -4.41
N GLN A 161 -4.10 -10.20 -5.35
CA GLN A 161 -3.48 -11.49 -5.02
C GLN A 161 -2.33 -11.31 -4.03
N ASP A 162 -1.89 -12.39 -3.38
CA ASP A 162 -0.76 -12.33 -2.46
C ASP A 162 0.52 -11.90 -3.19
N VAL A 163 1.22 -10.93 -2.60
CA VAL A 163 2.60 -10.63 -2.93
C VAL A 163 3.44 -11.85 -2.52
N ASP A 164 4.22 -12.34 -3.48
CA ASP A 164 5.13 -13.46 -3.25
C ASP A 164 6.58 -12.96 -3.23
N PHE A 165 7.49 -13.83 -2.78
CA PHE A 165 8.93 -13.60 -2.88
C PHE A 165 9.44 -13.61 -4.34
N SER A 166 8.57 -13.76 -5.33
CA SER A 166 8.88 -13.76 -6.75
C SER A 166 7.95 -12.81 -7.51
N TRP A 167 8.45 -12.22 -8.61
CA TRP A 167 7.65 -11.31 -9.43
C TRP A 167 6.47 -12.03 -10.08
N ARG A 168 6.74 -13.21 -10.65
CA ARG A 168 5.77 -14.10 -11.27
C ARG A 168 6.06 -15.53 -10.84
N SER A 169 5.02 -16.24 -10.41
CA SER A 169 5.14 -17.66 -10.10
C SER A 169 5.18 -18.51 -11.37
N TRP A 170 6.08 -19.50 -11.42
CA TRP A 170 6.13 -20.50 -12.49
C TRP A 170 4.85 -21.35 -12.56
N LEU A 171 4.10 -21.45 -11.46
CA LEU A 171 2.82 -22.17 -11.41
C LEU A 171 1.77 -21.58 -12.36
N LYS A 172 1.97 -20.35 -12.86
CA LYS A 172 1.06 -19.72 -13.84
C LYS A 172 0.83 -20.59 -15.07
N PHE A 173 1.85 -21.34 -15.49
CA PHE A 173 1.77 -22.24 -16.65
C PHE A 173 0.92 -23.50 -16.40
N LEU A 174 0.66 -23.85 -15.12
CA LEU A 174 -0.14 -25.01 -14.75
C LEU A 174 -1.60 -24.66 -14.42
N VAL A 175 -1.81 -23.55 -13.70
CA VAL A 175 -3.13 -23.22 -13.12
C VAL A 175 -3.70 -21.88 -13.61
N GLY A 176 -2.94 -21.14 -14.43
CA GLY A 176 -3.32 -19.82 -14.94
C GLY A 176 -2.94 -18.68 -14.00
N GLU A 177 -2.66 -17.52 -14.58
CA GLU A 177 -2.12 -16.34 -13.87
C GLU A 177 -3.08 -15.79 -12.78
N ARG A 178 -4.40 -15.95 -12.98
CA ARG A 178 -5.44 -15.51 -12.04
C ARG A 178 -5.48 -16.30 -10.73
N TYR A 179 -4.72 -17.39 -10.61
CA TYR A 179 -4.75 -18.29 -9.46
C TYR A 179 -3.41 -18.39 -8.73
N VAL A 180 -2.40 -17.61 -9.14
CA VAL A 180 -1.05 -17.69 -8.57
C VAL A 180 -0.64 -16.39 -7.92
N MET A 181 0.17 -16.50 -6.88
CA MET A 181 0.74 -15.37 -6.14
C MET A 181 1.89 -14.74 -6.95
N GLY A 182 2.20 -13.47 -6.69
CA GLY A 182 3.29 -12.77 -7.36
C GLY A 182 3.24 -11.27 -7.17
N ALA A 183 4.40 -10.65 -6.96
CA ALA A 183 4.49 -9.19 -6.79
C ALA A 183 3.97 -8.41 -8.01
N GLY A 184 4.19 -8.93 -9.23
CA GLY A 184 3.68 -8.33 -10.47
C GLY A 184 2.15 -8.39 -10.58
N ASN A 185 1.53 -9.50 -10.16
CA ASN A 185 0.08 -9.62 -10.17
C ASN A 185 -0.57 -8.72 -9.12
N SER A 186 0.03 -8.62 -7.93
CA SER A 186 -0.46 -7.71 -6.90
C SER A 186 -0.41 -6.26 -7.37
N THR A 187 0.68 -5.87 -8.03
CA THR A 187 0.84 -4.57 -8.66
C THR A 187 -0.30 -4.27 -9.64
N HIS A 188 -0.57 -5.21 -10.56
CA HIS A 188 -1.65 -5.08 -11.53
C HIS A 188 -3.03 -4.88 -10.86
N ASN A 189 -3.37 -5.71 -9.87
CA ASN A 189 -4.65 -5.56 -9.16
C ASN A 189 -4.74 -4.25 -8.37
N THR A 190 -3.64 -3.78 -7.81
CA THR A 190 -3.57 -2.53 -7.06
C THR A 190 -3.89 -1.33 -7.94
N MET A 191 -3.26 -1.25 -9.12
CA MET A 191 -3.49 -0.16 -10.06
C MET A 191 -4.92 -0.19 -10.61
N THR A 192 -5.40 -1.36 -11.05
CA THR A 192 -6.72 -1.48 -11.69
C THR A 192 -7.91 -1.33 -10.73
N ARG A 193 -7.68 -1.45 -9.43
CA ARG A 193 -8.71 -1.27 -8.38
C ARG A 193 -8.52 0.01 -7.56
N TYR A 194 -7.74 0.98 -8.08
CA TYR A 194 -7.45 2.26 -7.41
C TYR A 194 -8.73 2.97 -6.92
N PHE A 195 -9.79 2.97 -7.74
CA PHE A 195 -11.04 3.68 -7.47
C PHE A 195 -11.77 3.19 -6.22
N MET A 196 -11.44 2.01 -5.69
CA MET A 196 -12.05 1.49 -4.46
C MET A 196 -11.49 2.17 -3.20
N HIS A 197 -10.27 2.70 -3.25
CA HIS A 197 -9.63 3.32 -2.10
C HIS A 197 -10.43 4.56 -1.65
N ARG A 198 -10.80 4.60 -0.35
CA ARG A 198 -11.62 5.65 0.29
C ARG A 198 -13.03 5.86 -0.29
N ASN A 199 -13.41 5.14 -1.34
CA ASN A 199 -14.80 5.07 -1.81
C ASN A 199 -15.52 3.86 -1.22
N PHE A 200 -14.84 2.71 -1.16
CA PHE A 200 -15.40 1.44 -0.69
C PHE A 200 -14.78 1.02 0.65
N PHE A 201 -13.46 1.13 0.76
CA PHE A 201 -12.65 0.73 1.92
C PHE A 201 -11.26 1.37 1.83
N LEU A 202 -10.43 1.21 2.86
CA LEU A 202 -8.99 1.37 2.69
C LEU A 202 -8.44 0.19 1.89
N ASN A 203 -8.05 0.44 0.63
CA ASN A 203 -7.36 -0.57 -0.17
C ASN A 203 -6.08 -1.05 0.54
N ASP A 204 -5.96 -2.37 0.64
CA ASP A 204 -4.76 -3.08 1.02
C ASP A 204 -4.13 -3.71 -0.23
N PRO A 205 -2.97 -3.20 -0.70
CA PRO A 205 -2.23 -3.74 -1.83
C PRO A 205 -1.40 -4.99 -1.47
N ASP A 206 -1.58 -5.53 -0.27
CA ASP A 206 -0.73 -6.51 0.40
C ASP A 206 0.63 -5.93 0.85
N CYS A 207 1.45 -6.78 1.45
CA CYS A 207 2.70 -6.38 2.07
C CYS A 207 3.75 -5.94 1.04
N LEU A 208 4.44 -4.84 1.32
CA LEU A 208 5.72 -4.53 0.72
C LEU A 208 6.78 -5.50 1.28
N LEU A 209 7.48 -6.18 0.38
CA LEU A 209 8.61 -7.05 0.69
C LEU A 209 9.89 -6.40 0.17
N VAL A 210 10.80 -6.05 1.09
CA VAL A 210 12.08 -5.41 0.76
C VAL A 210 13.28 -6.20 1.27
N ARG A 211 13.05 -7.31 1.99
CA ARG A 211 14.10 -8.20 2.50
C ARG A 211 15.03 -8.74 1.41
N GLU A 212 16.30 -8.89 1.78
CA GLU A 212 17.30 -9.56 0.95
C GLU A 212 17.25 -11.08 1.07
N ASP A 213 16.83 -11.60 2.23
CA ASP A 213 16.73 -13.04 2.47
C ASP A 213 15.39 -13.60 1.96
N ASN A 214 15.39 -14.85 1.50
CA ASN A 214 14.16 -15.54 1.06
C ASN A 214 13.32 -14.70 0.08
N SER A 215 14.01 -14.01 -0.83
CA SER A 215 13.45 -13.16 -1.88
C SER A 215 14.16 -13.47 -3.20
N ARG A 216 13.39 -13.52 -4.29
CA ARG A 216 13.87 -13.60 -5.66
C ARG A 216 13.56 -12.33 -6.44
N LEU A 217 13.03 -11.31 -5.76
CA LEU A 217 12.74 -10.03 -6.39
C LEU A 217 14.04 -9.29 -6.69
N THR A 218 14.15 -8.76 -7.91
CA THR A 218 15.23 -7.84 -8.25
C THR A 218 15.05 -6.51 -7.53
N GLU A 219 16.09 -5.66 -7.52
CA GLU A 219 15.94 -4.32 -6.96
C GLU A 219 14.91 -3.49 -7.73
N ASP A 220 14.85 -3.61 -9.06
CA ASP A 220 13.90 -2.89 -9.90
C ASP A 220 12.45 -3.37 -9.65
N GLU A 221 12.24 -4.66 -9.42
CA GLU A 221 10.94 -5.21 -9.03
C GLU A 221 10.50 -4.70 -7.64
N ILE A 222 11.45 -4.59 -6.69
CA ILE A 222 11.19 -4.00 -5.37
C ILE A 222 10.84 -2.51 -5.50
N LYS A 223 11.54 -1.76 -6.36
CA LYS A 223 11.21 -0.35 -6.66
C LYS A 223 9.82 -0.23 -7.26
N SER A 224 9.44 -1.12 -8.18
CA SER A 224 8.10 -1.13 -8.80
C SER A 224 7.01 -1.45 -7.79
N LEU A 225 7.22 -2.46 -6.94
CA LEU A 225 6.28 -2.77 -5.86
C LEU A 225 6.16 -1.60 -4.87
N THR A 226 7.29 -0.96 -4.51
CA THR A 226 7.31 0.21 -3.63
C THR A 226 6.55 1.39 -4.24
N ALA A 227 6.80 1.70 -5.53
CA ALA A 227 6.11 2.77 -6.25
C ALA A 227 4.60 2.54 -6.27
N VAL A 228 4.15 1.33 -6.62
CA VAL A 228 2.71 1.03 -6.75
C VAL A 228 2.01 1.09 -5.40
N ILE A 229 2.61 0.50 -4.35
CA ILE A 229 2.04 0.58 -3.00
C ILE A 229 1.98 2.03 -2.52
N GLY A 230 3.06 2.81 -2.70
CA GLY A 230 3.09 4.21 -2.27
C GLY A 230 2.11 5.10 -3.01
N LEU A 231 2.05 4.98 -4.33
CA LEU A 231 1.13 5.72 -5.19
C LEU A 231 -0.33 5.29 -4.96
N SER A 232 -0.59 4.07 -4.47
CA SER A 232 -1.94 3.64 -4.14
C SER A 232 -2.58 4.45 -3.00
N GLY A 233 -1.75 5.12 -2.17
CA GLY A 233 -2.18 5.97 -1.05
C GLY A 233 -2.83 5.22 0.12
N GLY A 234 -2.99 3.90 0.00
CA GLY A 234 -3.73 3.06 0.92
C GLY A 234 -2.94 2.52 2.09
N MET A 235 -3.28 1.29 2.50
CA MET A 235 -2.59 0.62 3.59
C MET A 235 -1.15 0.31 3.18
N VAL A 236 -0.22 0.46 4.13
CA VAL A 236 1.18 0.09 3.98
C VAL A 236 1.49 -0.94 5.05
N LEU A 237 1.81 -2.15 4.61
CA LEU A 237 2.15 -3.29 5.46
C LEU A 237 3.54 -3.79 5.07
N SER A 238 4.37 -4.16 6.04
CA SER A 238 5.64 -4.85 5.79
C SER A 238 5.56 -6.26 6.35
N SER A 239 6.13 -7.21 5.62
CA SER A 239 6.28 -8.60 6.05
C SER A 239 7.75 -9.03 5.92
N ASP A 240 8.64 -8.22 6.49
CA ASP A 240 10.08 -8.46 6.55
C ASP A 240 10.53 -8.78 7.97
N ASN A 241 11.62 -9.54 8.10
CA ASN A 241 12.28 -9.70 9.38
C ASN A 241 13.10 -8.44 9.70
N LEU A 242 12.53 -7.54 10.50
CA LEU A 242 13.15 -6.25 10.84
C LEU A 242 14.47 -6.38 11.62
N THR A 243 14.78 -7.55 12.20
CA THR A 243 16.06 -7.75 12.92
C THR A 243 17.24 -7.97 11.98
N THR A 244 16.98 -8.39 10.74
CA THR A 244 18.00 -8.67 9.72
C THR A 244 17.93 -7.73 8.52
N LEU A 245 16.87 -6.91 8.41
CA LEU A 245 16.68 -5.99 7.29
C LEU A 245 17.75 -4.89 7.26
N SER A 246 18.42 -4.71 6.12
CA SER A 246 19.41 -3.64 6.00
C SER A 246 18.76 -2.26 6.06
N LYS A 247 19.54 -1.24 6.52
CA LYS A 247 19.08 0.15 6.54
C LYS A 247 18.74 0.68 5.13
N ILE A 248 19.43 0.18 4.11
CA ILE A 248 19.18 0.55 2.72
C ILE A 248 17.79 0.04 2.31
N ARG A 249 17.46 -1.23 2.59
CA ARG A 249 16.12 -1.77 2.30
C ARG A 249 15.02 -1.16 3.15
N ALA A 250 15.28 -0.91 4.44
CA ALA A 250 14.35 -0.23 5.32
C ALA A 250 13.99 1.18 4.84
N ASN A 251 14.84 1.82 4.03
CA ASN A 251 14.54 3.13 3.45
C ASN A 251 13.29 3.09 2.55
N TYR A 252 13.10 2.03 1.76
CA TYR A 252 11.91 1.85 0.93
C TYR A 252 10.61 1.87 1.74
N LEU A 253 10.60 1.23 2.92
CA LEU A 253 9.47 1.30 3.84
C LEU A 253 9.23 2.73 4.35
N SER A 254 10.31 3.44 4.67
CA SER A 254 10.22 4.79 5.23
C SER A 254 9.66 5.81 4.23
N LEU A 255 9.90 5.61 2.93
CA LEU A 255 9.37 6.47 1.86
C LEU A 255 7.84 6.41 1.75
N LEU A 256 7.20 5.40 2.34
CA LEU A 256 5.76 5.21 2.30
C LEU A 256 5.04 5.68 3.57
N LEU A 257 5.80 6.23 4.53
CA LEU A 257 5.30 6.52 5.88
C LEU A 257 5.38 8.01 6.25
N PRO A 258 4.24 8.62 6.65
CA PRO A 258 2.87 8.06 6.60
C PRO A 258 2.32 7.97 5.16
N PRO A 259 1.38 7.07 4.86
CA PRO A 259 0.75 7.02 3.53
C PRO A 259 0.14 8.36 3.15
N TYR A 260 0.24 8.75 1.87
CA TYR A 260 -0.30 10.03 1.39
C TYR A 260 -1.82 10.14 1.57
N GLY A 261 -2.54 9.01 1.50
CA GLY A 261 -3.98 8.93 1.78
C GLY A 261 -4.89 9.16 0.58
N SER A 262 -4.35 9.53 -0.59
CA SER A 262 -5.10 9.56 -1.85
C SER A 262 -4.42 8.66 -2.86
N SER A 263 -5.22 7.97 -3.67
CA SER A 263 -4.70 7.07 -4.71
C SER A 263 -4.32 7.86 -5.95
N ALA A 264 -3.24 7.44 -6.60
CA ALA A 264 -2.94 7.78 -7.97
C ALA A 264 -4.02 7.24 -8.93
N VAL A 265 -4.04 7.76 -10.14
CA VAL A 265 -4.95 7.33 -11.22
C VAL A 265 -4.13 6.62 -12.30
N PRO A 266 -4.50 5.39 -12.71
CA PRO A 266 -3.89 4.72 -13.84
C PRO A 266 -4.38 5.38 -15.14
N ILE A 267 -3.50 6.11 -15.81
CA ILE A 267 -3.88 7.01 -16.91
C ILE A 267 -4.30 6.22 -18.16
N ASP A 268 -3.64 5.09 -18.41
CA ASP A 268 -3.83 4.23 -19.58
C ASP A 268 -4.66 2.97 -19.27
N LEU A 269 -5.51 3.02 -18.23
CA LEU A 269 -6.29 1.87 -17.74
C LEU A 269 -7.18 1.20 -18.79
N PHE A 270 -7.75 1.97 -19.71
CA PHE A 270 -8.63 1.46 -20.76
C PHE A 270 -7.92 1.24 -22.10
N GLU A 271 -6.61 1.51 -22.16
CA GLU A 271 -5.79 1.33 -23.36
C GLU A 271 -5.04 0.01 -23.33
N ARG A 272 -4.75 -0.53 -22.14
CA ARG A 272 -3.95 -1.75 -21.93
C ARG A 272 -4.49 -2.57 -20.76
N GLU A 273 -4.20 -3.87 -20.78
CA GLU A 273 -4.58 -4.75 -19.66
C GLU A 273 -3.90 -4.34 -18.35
N ILE A 274 -2.59 -4.07 -18.39
CA ILE A 274 -1.83 -3.56 -17.24
C ILE A 274 -1.42 -2.12 -17.55
N PRO A 275 -1.94 -1.12 -16.80
CA PRO A 275 -1.57 0.28 -16.98
C PRO A 275 -0.07 0.48 -16.77
N ARG A 276 0.57 1.33 -17.57
CA ARG A 276 2.00 1.67 -17.44
C ARG A 276 2.22 3.02 -16.78
N ILE A 277 1.20 3.87 -16.68
CA ILE A 277 1.32 5.22 -16.10
C ILE A 277 0.38 5.33 -14.90
N PHE A 278 0.93 5.61 -13.72
CA PHE A 278 0.17 5.82 -12.49
C PHE A 278 0.50 7.20 -11.93
N SER A 279 -0.44 8.15 -12.08
CA SER A 279 -0.22 9.55 -11.71
C SER A 279 -0.89 9.90 -10.41
N LEU A 280 -0.10 10.26 -9.39
CA LEU A 280 -0.58 10.86 -8.16
C LEU A 280 -0.56 12.37 -8.27
N LYS A 281 -1.74 12.99 -8.29
CA LYS A 281 -1.84 14.43 -8.16
C LYS A 281 -1.70 14.84 -6.69
N VAL A 282 -0.65 15.61 -6.40
CA VAL A 282 -0.37 16.12 -5.06
C VAL A 282 -0.84 17.56 -4.98
N GLU A 283 -1.78 17.83 -4.08
CA GLU A 283 -2.39 19.14 -3.89
C GLU A 283 -2.15 19.63 -2.47
N ARG A 284 -1.48 20.79 -2.34
CA ARG A 284 -1.22 21.48 -1.09
C ARG A 284 -1.61 22.95 -1.25
N ASP A 285 -1.90 23.63 -0.15
CA ASP A 285 -2.33 25.04 -0.16
C ASP A 285 -1.31 25.97 -0.84
N PHE A 286 -0.03 25.58 -0.88
CA PHE A 286 1.06 26.36 -1.49
C PHE A 286 1.43 25.94 -2.91
N SER A 287 1.08 24.74 -3.38
CA SER A 287 1.49 24.24 -4.70
C SER A 287 0.77 22.94 -5.10
N THR A 288 0.73 22.67 -6.40
CA THR A 288 0.25 21.41 -6.98
C THR A 288 1.31 20.83 -7.91
N TRP A 289 1.47 19.51 -7.90
CA TRP A 289 2.39 18.79 -8.77
C TRP A 289 1.94 17.33 -8.93
N ASP A 290 2.59 16.60 -9.82
CA ASP A 290 2.30 15.19 -10.07
C ASP A 290 3.50 14.33 -9.67
N VAL A 291 3.23 13.19 -9.04
CA VAL A 291 4.20 12.10 -8.87
C VAL A 291 3.76 10.94 -9.75
N VAL A 292 4.54 10.65 -10.80
CA VAL A 292 4.16 9.76 -11.89
C VAL A 292 5.08 8.54 -11.91
N GLY A 293 4.50 7.37 -11.64
CA GLY A 293 5.17 6.09 -11.87
C GLY A 293 5.00 5.67 -13.33
N VAL A 294 6.11 5.43 -14.03
CA VAL A 294 6.13 4.96 -15.42
C VAL A 294 6.83 3.60 -15.49
N PHE A 295 6.06 2.56 -15.83
CA PHE A 295 6.45 1.18 -15.57
C PHE A 295 6.72 0.39 -16.85
N ASN A 296 7.82 -0.38 -16.84
CA ASN A 296 8.12 -1.38 -17.84
C ASN A 296 7.70 -2.78 -17.35
N TRP A 297 6.61 -3.32 -17.90
CA TRP A 297 6.13 -4.67 -17.57
C TRP A 297 6.69 -5.78 -18.47
N GLN A 298 7.64 -5.46 -19.35
CA GLN A 298 8.29 -6.42 -20.23
C GLN A 298 9.44 -7.13 -19.51
N GLU A 299 9.85 -8.27 -20.07
CA GLU A 299 11.00 -9.06 -19.62
C GLU A 299 12.34 -8.51 -20.17
N LYS A 300 12.31 -7.40 -20.90
CA LYS A 300 13.47 -6.72 -21.49
C LYS A 300 13.42 -5.23 -21.20
N GLU A 301 14.57 -4.58 -21.29
CA GLU A 301 14.67 -3.12 -21.24
C GLU A 301 13.81 -2.46 -22.32
N GLU A 302 13.15 -1.36 -21.97
CA GLU A 302 12.26 -0.61 -22.86
C GLU A 302 12.44 0.91 -22.65
N ASP A 303 12.46 1.65 -23.76
CA ASP A 303 12.32 3.12 -23.75
C ASP A 303 10.82 3.44 -23.76
N LEU A 304 10.38 4.32 -22.86
CA LEU A 304 9.00 4.80 -22.79
C LEU A 304 8.93 6.31 -23.02
N GLU A 305 7.78 6.79 -23.45
CA GLU A 305 7.50 8.21 -23.59
C GLU A 305 6.22 8.55 -22.82
N VAL A 306 6.22 9.69 -22.14
CA VAL A 306 5.04 10.23 -21.46
C VAL A 306 4.66 11.55 -22.11
N ASP A 307 3.47 11.60 -22.69
CA ASP A 307 2.84 12.83 -23.16
C ASP A 307 2.14 13.52 -21.98
N PHE A 308 2.47 14.79 -21.75
CA PHE A 308 1.95 15.57 -20.62
C PHE A 308 0.45 15.84 -20.73
N SER A 309 -0.12 15.79 -21.94
CA SER A 309 -1.57 15.93 -22.12
C SER A 309 -2.35 14.77 -21.52
N LEU A 310 -1.76 13.56 -21.45
CA LEU A 310 -2.37 12.39 -20.79
C LEU A 310 -2.46 12.58 -19.28
N LEU A 311 -1.54 13.35 -18.70
CA LEU A 311 -1.51 13.68 -17.28
C LEU A 311 -2.45 14.86 -16.94
N GLY A 312 -3.11 15.46 -17.93
CA GLY A 312 -3.94 16.65 -17.74
C GLY A 312 -3.16 17.94 -17.50
N LEU A 313 -1.87 17.96 -17.83
CA LEU A 313 -1.03 19.16 -17.68
C LEU A 313 -1.39 20.21 -18.73
N ALA A 314 -1.37 21.48 -18.32
CA ALA A 314 -1.74 22.61 -19.18
C ALA A 314 -0.78 22.79 -20.36
N LYS A 315 -1.34 22.94 -21.57
CA LYS A 315 -0.58 23.20 -22.81
C LYS A 315 0.12 24.56 -22.75
N GLY A 316 1.31 24.64 -23.36
CA GLY A 316 2.12 25.86 -23.45
C GLY A 316 2.87 26.24 -22.17
N LYS A 317 2.68 25.49 -21.08
CA LYS A 317 3.47 25.61 -19.86
C LYS A 317 4.75 24.77 -19.95
N SER A 318 5.71 25.11 -19.09
CA SER A 318 6.94 24.37 -18.90
C SER A 318 6.90 23.68 -17.54
N TYR A 319 7.51 22.50 -17.43
CA TYR A 319 7.50 21.67 -16.23
C TYR A 319 8.91 21.18 -15.90
N HIS A 320 9.32 21.34 -14.65
CA HIS A 320 10.50 20.71 -14.08
C HIS A 320 10.23 19.24 -13.83
N LEU A 321 11.19 18.39 -14.19
CA LEU A 321 11.15 16.95 -13.92
C LEU A 321 12.29 16.55 -12.97
N PHE A 322 11.95 15.76 -11.96
CA PHE A 322 12.92 15.13 -11.05
C PHE A 322 12.65 13.63 -10.95
N GLU A 323 13.66 12.79 -11.14
CA GLU A 323 13.56 11.32 -11.04
C GLU A 323 13.99 10.88 -9.62
N LEU A 324 13.05 10.27 -8.88
CA LEU A 324 13.22 10.01 -7.45
C LEU A 324 14.18 8.85 -7.13
N TRP A 325 14.31 7.83 -7.99
CA TRP A 325 15.15 6.68 -7.70
C TRP A 325 16.64 6.96 -7.88
N GLN A 326 16.97 7.77 -8.87
CA GLN A 326 18.31 8.26 -9.19
C GLN A 326 18.62 9.57 -8.44
N GLU A 327 17.60 10.19 -7.84
CA GLU A 327 17.68 11.50 -7.20
C GLU A 327 18.28 12.58 -8.13
N GLU A 328 17.81 12.59 -9.39
CA GLU A 328 18.38 13.37 -10.49
C GLU A 328 17.35 14.33 -11.09
N TYR A 329 17.74 15.60 -11.24
CA TYR A 329 16.96 16.58 -11.96
C TYR A 329 17.14 16.43 -13.48
N GLN A 330 16.05 16.31 -14.20
CA GLN A 330 16.04 15.99 -15.63
C GLN A 330 15.93 17.24 -16.52
N GLY A 331 15.71 18.42 -15.93
CA GLY A 331 15.51 19.67 -16.66
C GLY A 331 14.03 20.06 -16.83
N VAL A 332 13.79 20.92 -17.82
CA VAL A 332 12.49 21.54 -18.10
C VAL A 332 11.91 21.06 -19.43
N PHE A 333 10.67 20.59 -19.41
CA PHE A 333 9.96 20.01 -20.56
C PHE A 333 8.60 20.70 -20.77
N LYS A 334 8.02 20.61 -21.98
CA LYS A 334 6.74 21.27 -22.31
C LYS A 334 5.61 20.33 -22.70
N GLU A 335 5.91 19.30 -23.49
CA GLU A 335 4.88 18.47 -24.13
C GLU A 335 5.03 16.99 -23.77
N ARG A 336 6.26 16.50 -23.71
CA ARG A 336 6.56 15.09 -23.49
C ARG A 336 7.94 14.92 -22.88
N VAL A 337 8.18 13.75 -22.30
CA VAL A 337 9.50 13.29 -21.88
C VAL A 337 9.73 11.87 -22.38
N LYS A 338 10.92 11.64 -22.96
CA LYS A 338 11.41 10.29 -23.29
C LYS A 338 12.21 9.76 -22.09
N LEU A 339 11.85 8.57 -21.63
CA LEU A 339 12.47 7.87 -20.53
C LEU A 339 13.21 6.66 -21.11
N GLU A 340 14.53 6.74 -21.10
CA GLU A 340 15.36 5.72 -21.72
C GLU A 340 15.74 4.62 -20.72
N LYS A 341 15.91 3.40 -21.26
CA LYS A 341 16.52 2.27 -20.55
C LYS A 341 15.81 1.91 -19.25
N ILE A 342 14.49 1.76 -19.29
CA ILE A 342 13.75 1.30 -18.11
C ILE A 342 13.95 -0.23 -18.01
N PRO A 343 14.56 -0.75 -16.93
CA PRO A 343 14.88 -2.17 -16.81
C PRO A 343 13.62 -3.04 -16.80
N PRO A 344 13.75 -4.36 -17.09
CA PRO A 344 12.63 -5.31 -16.99
C PRO A 344 11.95 -5.23 -15.64
N HIS A 345 10.62 -5.11 -15.63
CA HIS A 345 9.81 -4.97 -14.41
C HIS A 345 10.14 -3.74 -13.55
N GLY A 346 10.98 -2.85 -14.06
CA GLY A 346 11.37 -1.61 -13.40
C GLY A 346 10.43 -0.46 -13.71
N ASN A 347 10.77 0.69 -13.13
CA ASN A 347 10.04 1.93 -13.35
C ASN A 347 10.96 3.15 -13.22
N LYS A 348 10.47 4.28 -13.74
CA LYS A 348 10.94 5.62 -13.40
C LYS A 348 9.85 6.28 -12.56
N LEU A 349 10.25 6.98 -11.50
CA LEU A 349 9.32 7.69 -10.64
C LEU A 349 9.59 9.19 -10.71
N LEU A 350 8.74 9.91 -11.42
CA LEU A 350 8.93 11.31 -11.78
C LEU A 350 8.14 12.22 -10.85
N VAL A 351 8.74 13.32 -10.43
CA VAL A 351 8.05 14.48 -9.87
C VAL A 351 7.97 15.52 -10.98
N ILE A 352 6.77 15.92 -11.35
CA ILE A 352 6.50 16.87 -12.44
C ILE A 352 5.84 18.10 -11.85
N LYS A 353 6.49 19.25 -11.97
CA LYS A 353 6.04 20.51 -11.36
C LYS A 353 6.12 21.67 -12.33
N GLU A 354 5.08 22.52 -12.39
CA GLU A 354 5.07 23.69 -13.27
C GLU A 354 6.27 24.61 -12.97
N ALA A 355 6.96 25.08 -14.02
CA ALA A 355 8.06 26.01 -13.90
C ALA A 355 7.56 27.43 -13.62
N HIS A 356 8.22 28.10 -12.69
CA HIS A 356 7.88 29.46 -12.27
C HIS A 356 9.11 30.37 -12.37
N PRO A 357 8.91 31.68 -12.60
CA PRO A 357 10.01 32.65 -12.71
C PRO A 357 10.55 33.08 -11.33
N TYR A 358 10.36 32.26 -10.31
CA TYR A 358 10.84 32.49 -8.95
C TYR A 358 11.25 31.17 -8.30
N PRO A 359 12.22 31.18 -7.37
CA PRO A 359 12.67 29.97 -6.70
C PRO A 359 11.53 29.20 -6.02
N GLN A 360 11.49 27.90 -6.24
CA GLN A 360 10.51 26.99 -5.64
C GLN A 360 11.13 25.62 -5.37
N ILE A 361 10.60 24.91 -4.36
CA ILE A 361 10.94 23.50 -4.12
C ILE A 361 10.37 22.67 -5.27
N LEU A 362 11.25 21.97 -5.98
CA LEU A 362 10.91 21.06 -7.07
C LEU A 362 10.53 19.68 -6.54
N ALA A 363 11.35 19.15 -5.62
CA ALA A 363 11.20 17.80 -5.09
C ALA A 363 11.88 17.66 -3.72
N THR A 364 11.47 16.63 -2.99
CA THR A 364 12.15 16.09 -1.81
C THR A 364 12.33 14.57 -1.95
N THR A 365 13.37 14.01 -1.34
CA THR A 365 13.60 12.55 -1.31
C THR A 365 13.23 11.92 0.04
N LEU A 366 12.45 12.64 0.85
CA LEU A 366 12.09 12.27 2.22
C LEU A 366 10.85 11.35 2.29
N HIS A 367 9.99 11.43 1.28
CA HIS A 367 8.77 10.65 1.12
C HIS A 367 8.47 10.45 -0.37
N LEU A 368 7.75 9.38 -0.73
CA LEU A 368 7.45 9.03 -2.12
C LEU A 368 6.60 10.09 -2.82
N SER A 369 5.73 10.78 -2.10
CA SER A 369 4.93 11.91 -2.63
C SER A 369 5.73 13.20 -2.84
N SER A 370 7.04 13.19 -2.57
CA SER A 370 7.98 14.30 -2.78
C SER A 370 7.47 15.67 -2.32
N GLY A 371 7.16 15.78 -1.03
CA GLY A 371 6.71 17.02 -0.40
C GLY A 371 5.25 17.02 0.02
N GLY A 372 4.46 16.07 -0.50
CA GLY A 372 3.02 16.00 -0.21
C GLY A 372 2.69 15.75 1.26
N VAL A 373 3.60 15.10 1.99
CA VAL A 373 3.43 14.74 3.40
C VAL A 373 4.33 15.57 4.29
N GLU A 374 5.58 15.77 3.89
CA GLU A 374 6.64 16.31 4.71
C GLU A 374 6.77 17.84 4.63
N ILE A 375 6.34 18.50 3.55
CA ILE A 375 6.36 19.97 3.49
C ILE A 375 5.09 20.48 4.15
N LYS A 376 5.25 21.14 5.30
CA LYS A 376 4.15 21.72 6.07
C LYS A 376 3.76 23.09 5.54
N GLU A 377 4.77 23.89 5.19
CA GLU A 377 4.63 25.25 4.71
C GLU A 377 5.72 25.55 3.69
N SER A 378 5.40 26.34 2.67
CA SER A 378 6.37 26.83 1.68
C SER A 378 5.85 28.09 1.02
N TYR A 379 6.69 29.12 0.89
CA TYR A 379 6.37 30.32 0.12
C TYR A 379 7.62 31.09 -0.27
N TYR A 380 7.54 31.80 -1.39
CA TYR A 380 8.58 32.71 -1.85
C TYR A 380 8.17 34.17 -1.59
N SER A 381 9.01 34.91 -0.85
CA SER A 381 8.84 36.34 -0.59
C SER A 381 9.62 37.16 -1.60
N LYS A 382 8.92 37.86 -2.50
CA LYS A 382 9.54 38.78 -3.47
C LYS A 382 10.26 39.95 -2.80
N THR A 383 9.70 40.48 -1.71
CA THR A 383 10.27 41.63 -1.00
C THR A 383 11.59 41.30 -0.32
N LEU A 384 11.73 40.09 0.20
CA LEU A 384 12.95 39.63 0.86
C LEU A 384 13.89 38.85 -0.07
N SER A 385 13.46 38.57 -1.30
CA SER A 385 14.11 37.62 -2.20
C SER A 385 14.45 36.30 -1.50
N GLN A 386 13.48 35.72 -0.80
CA GLN A 386 13.69 34.60 0.11
C GLN A 386 12.63 33.51 -0.07
N LEU A 387 13.09 32.25 -0.19
CA LEU A 387 12.23 31.06 -0.10
C LEU A 387 12.22 30.55 1.35
N TYR A 388 11.05 30.52 1.98
CA TYR A 388 10.84 29.87 3.27
C TYR A 388 10.16 28.52 3.07
N PHE A 389 10.54 27.53 3.88
CA PHE A 389 9.78 26.30 4.00
C PHE A 389 9.99 25.59 5.33
N LYS A 390 8.99 24.80 5.73
CA LYS A 390 9.01 23.97 6.93
C LYS A 390 8.81 22.50 6.57
N LEU A 391 9.75 21.67 6.98
CA LEU A 391 9.69 20.21 6.90
C LEU A 391 9.17 19.62 8.21
N GLY A 392 8.38 18.55 8.10
CA GLY A 392 7.81 17.85 9.25
C GLY A 392 7.45 16.39 8.93
N LEU A 393 8.17 15.47 9.57
CA LEU A 393 7.87 14.04 9.60
C LEU A 393 8.01 13.62 11.05
N ASN A 394 7.02 12.96 11.65
CA ASN A 394 7.00 12.58 13.08
C ASN A 394 8.05 11.48 13.45
N ARG A 395 9.25 11.55 12.88
CA ARG A 395 10.38 10.65 13.01
C ARG A 395 11.67 11.41 12.67
N LYS A 396 12.82 10.79 12.93
CA LYS A 396 14.08 11.21 12.33
C LYS A 396 14.05 10.94 10.83
N ALA A 397 14.48 11.91 10.05
CA ALA A 397 14.49 11.81 8.60
C ALA A 397 15.81 12.33 8.03
N LYS A 398 16.20 11.74 6.90
CA LYS A 398 17.36 12.13 6.10
C LYS A 398 16.95 12.06 4.63
N GLY A 399 17.29 13.08 3.86
CA GLY A 399 17.02 13.12 2.42
C GLY A 399 17.56 14.40 1.82
N LYS A 400 17.06 14.75 0.63
CA LYS A 400 17.39 15.97 -0.10
C LYS A 400 16.15 16.83 -0.30
N VAL A 401 16.35 18.15 -0.36
CA VAL A 401 15.39 19.14 -0.86
C VAL A 401 16.01 19.77 -2.11
N ILE A 402 15.26 19.76 -3.21
CA ILE A 402 15.69 20.25 -4.52
C ILE A 402 14.92 21.53 -4.81
N ILE A 403 15.62 22.62 -5.05
CA ILE A 403 15.04 23.96 -5.23
C ILE A 403 15.50 24.49 -6.59
N SER A 404 14.58 25.03 -7.38
CA SER A 404 14.92 25.71 -8.63
C SER A 404 15.59 27.06 -8.35
N ILE A 405 16.54 27.40 -9.21
CA ILE A 405 17.20 28.70 -9.29
C ILE A 405 16.91 29.24 -10.70
N PRO A 406 15.79 29.95 -10.90
CA PRO A 406 15.48 30.53 -12.20
C PRO A 406 16.53 31.58 -12.63
N GLU A 407 16.55 31.89 -13.92
CA GLU A 407 17.43 32.91 -14.47
C GLU A 407 17.29 34.24 -13.71
N GLY A 408 18.43 34.85 -13.39
CA GLY A 408 18.50 36.10 -12.63
C GLY A 408 18.56 35.93 -11.11
N PHE A 409 18.44 34.71 -10.57
CA PHE A 409 18.62 34.44 -9.15
C PHE A 409 19.98 33.82 -8.84
N LYS A 410 20.56 34.21 -7.70
CA LYS A 410 21.75 33.54 -7.16
C LYS A 410 21.60 33.25 -5.67
N VAL A 411 21.82 31.99 -5.28
CA VAL A 411 21.76 31.60 -3.86
C VAL A 411 22.85 32.31 -3.07
N GLN A 412 22.44 33.11 -2.08
CA GLN A 412 23.34 33.82 -1.17
C GLN A 412 23.57 33.02 0.10
N ARG A 413 22.50 32.55 0.73
CA ARG A 413 22.58 31.89 2.03
C ARG A 413 21.43 30.92 2.28
N VAL A 414 21.74 29.83 2.98
CA VAL A 414 20.77 28.85 3.45
C VAL A 414 20.83 28.78 4.98
N TYR A 415 19.73 29.13 5.63
CA TYR A 415 19.56 29.00 7.08
C TYR A 415 18.66 27.81 7.39
N SER A 416 19.00 27.06 8.44
CA SER A 416 18.13 26.02 8.99
C SER A 416 18.40 25.76 10.46
N ASN A 417 17.38 25.27 11.17
CA ASN A 417 17.51 24.67 12.50
C ASN A 417 17.67 23.14 12.46
N ALA A 418 17.76 22.53 11.28
CA ALA A 418 18.09 21.11 11.14
C ALA A 418 19.45 20.80 11.78
N TYR A 419 19.58 19.67 12.45
CA TYR A 419 20.83 19.32 13.15
C TYR A 419 21.99 18.98 12.17
N SER A 420 21.69 18.77 10.89
CA SER A 420 22.71 18.63 9.85
C SER A 420 22.16 19.08 8.50
N GLN A 421 22.92 19.93 7.80
CA GLN A 421 22.65 20.31 6.42
C GLN A 421 23.93 20.43 5.60
N LYS A 422 23.86 20.12 4.31
CA LYS A 422 24.88 20.42 3.30
C LYS A 422 24.21 20.93 2.04
N THR A 423 24.79 21.94 1.41
CA THR A 423 24.21 22.61 0.24
C THR A 423 25.14 22.45 -0.96
N LYS A 424 24.58 22.19 -2.13
CA LYS A 424 25.29 22.17 -3.41
C LYS A 424 24.45 22.91 -4.45
N VAL A 425 25.06 23.81 -5.21
CA VAL A 425 24.43 24.48 -6.35
C VAL A 425 24.92 23.78 -7.61
N GLU A 426 23.99 23.40 -8.49
CA GLU A 426 24.25 22.79 -9.79
C GLU A 426 23.45 23.58 -10.83
N GLU A 427 24.12 24.35 -11.68
CA GLU A 427 23.50 25.20 -12.72
C GLU A 427 22.23 25.94 -12.27
N ASP A 428 21.05 25.37 -12.53
CA ASP A 428 19.73 25.93 -12.29
C ASP A 428 19.01 25.34 -11.04
N ILE A 429 19.71 24.59 -10.19
CA ILE A 429 19.16 24.02 -8.95
C ILE A 429 20.07 24.16 -7.72
N LEU A 430 19.43 24.23 -6.55
CA LEU A 430 20.04 24.09 -5.23
C LEU A 430 19.60 22.77 -4.62
N ILE A 431 20.57 21.95 -4.21
CA ILE A 431 20.37 20.69 -3.49
C ILE A 431 20.75 20.92 -2.02
N ILE A 432 19.81 20.66 -1.12
CA ILE A 432 20.03 20.68 0.33
C ILE A 432 19.91 19.25 0.87
N GLU A 433 21.04 18.61 1.19
CA GLU A 433 21.05 17.38 1.98
C GLU A 433 20.74 17.73 3.43
N VAL A 434 19.71 17.10 4.00
CA VAL A 434 19.20 17.45 5.33
C VAL A 434 19.08 16.23 6.22
N ARG A 435 19.33 16.42 7.53
CA ARG A 435 18.88 15.53 8.60
C ARG A 435 18.19 16.33 9.71
N PHE A 436 17.00 15.90 10.10
CA PHE A 436 16.20 16.55 11.13
C PHE A 436 15.43 15.54 11.98
N ASP A 437 14.99 15.96 13.16
CA ASP A 437 14.17 15.17 14.08
C ASP A 437 12.83 15.88 14.24
N LYS A 438 11.75 15.20 13.83
CA LYS A 438 10.37 15.71 13.80
C LYS A 438 10.15 16.85 12.81
N GLU A 439 10.78 17.99 12.98
CA GLU A 439 10.59 19.18 12.14
C GLU A 439 11.89 19.94 11.91
N ALA A 440 11.94 20.71 10.82
CA ALA A 440 12.98 21.69 10.56
C ALA A 440 12.47 22.82 9.66
N GLU A 441 12.94 24.04 9.91
CA GLU A 441 12.62 25.24 9.14
C GLU A 441 13.83 25.68 8.33
N PHE A 442 13.56 26.27 7.17
CA PHE A 442 14.55 26.71 6.22
C PHE A 442 14.23 28.09 5.66
N ARG A 443 15.28 28.87 5.42
CA ARG A 443 15.24 30.12 4.66
C ARG A 443 16.38 30.11 3.66
N VAL A 444 16.07 30.32 2.40
CA VAL A 444 17.06 30.44 1.32
C VAL A 444 16.96 31.85 0.76
N ASP A 445 18.03 32.63 0.93
CA ASP A 445 18.15 33.99 0.42
C ASP A 445 18.75 33.95 -0.98
N PHE A 446 18.19 34.76 -1.89
CA PHE A 446 18.64 34.93 -3.25
C PHE A 446 19.00 36.40 -3.53
N GLU A 447 20.06 36.62 -4.28
CA GLU A 447 20.38 37.90 -4.94
C GLU A 447 19.68 38.00 -6.28
#